data_AF-A0A505DDF4-F1
#
_entry.id   AF-A0A505DDF4-F1
#
_cell.length_a   1.000
_cell.length_b   1.000
_cell.length_c   1.000
_cell.angle_alpha   90.00
_cell.angle_beta   90.00
_cell.angle_gamma   90.00
#
_symmetry.space_group_name_H-M   'P 1'
#
loop_
_entity.id
_entity.type
_entity.pdbx_description
1 polymer ?
#
loop_
_entity_poly.entity_id
_entity_poly.type
_entity_poly.pdbx_seq_one_letter_code
_entity_poly.pdbx_strand_id
1 'polypeptide(L)'
;MIQDSIPAPQSAPGSGGTHHADQGADVPEVSETVDGREKATNERLVFFSDAVVAIALTLLALELPVPHGRSDAEVWGAFREHLPDYVMFLLSFAVIAALWASHKWLFGRIGAFSPRLLWLNFTWLLGIALVPFATKVLLEDSPYQISAVLYAAVVGGTGLALINMVRHCRVRGLLRPGSAPEIMRRFQLFLTFPTVAFLLSIPIAFVSLSGAKYGWAVVFTLTALAARWATRPGAEPVRERSGDRTRRSAGARRPGGRRGPQ
;
A
#
# COMPACT_ATOMS: atom_id res chain seq x y z
N MET A 1 64.22 34.72 38.30
CA MET A 1 65.49 35.10 37.65
C MET A 1 65.79 33.96 36.69
N ILE A 2 65.28 33.98 35.44
CA ILE A 2 65.87 34.62 34.24
C ILE A 2 67.32 34.11 34.08
N GLN A 3 67.70 33.32 33.07
CA GLN A 3 67.69 33.70 31.65
C GLN A 3 67.97 32.52 30.70
N ASP A 4 67.48 32.67 29.46
CA ASP A 4 67.61 31.83 28.27
C ASP A 4 69.04 31.59 27.74
N SER A 5 69.21 30.56 26.88
CA SER A 5 69.81 30.67 25.53
C SER A 5 69.90 29.30 24.80
N ILE A 6 69.26 29.19 23.63
CA ILE A 6 69.46 28.11 22.61
C ILE A 6 70.54 28.60 21.60
N PRO A 7 71.26 27.72 20.86
CA PRO A 7 70.91 27.53 19.44
C PRO A 7 71.11 26.10 18.86
N ALA A 8 70.57 25.93 17.64
CA ALA A 8 70.21 24.74 16.87
C ALA A 8 71.34 23.84 16.31
N PRO A 9 70.97 22.72 15.65
CA PRO A 9 71.58 22.37 14.36
C PRO A 9 70.51 22.18 13.26
N GLN A 10 70.60 22.96 12.19
CA GLN A 10 71.17 22.59 10.87
C GLN A 10 70.17 21.89 9.94
N SER A 11 69.83 22.63 8.88
CA SER A 11 69.14 22.19 7.68
C SER A 11 70.06 21.37 6.78
N ALA A 12 69.56 20.25 6.25
CA ALA A 12 70.10 19.60 5.04
C ALA A 12 69.00 18.77 4.33
N PRO A 13 69.14 18.53 3.01
CA PRO A 13 68.00 18.43 2.08
C PRO A 13 67.72 17.04 1.51
N GLY A 14 66.48 16.84 1.08
CA GLY A 14 66.05 16.10 -0.13
C GLY A 14 66.41 14.61 -0.29
N SER A 15 65.40 13.76 -0.32
CA SER A 15 65.35 12.65 -1.30
C SER A 15 63.89 12.26 -1.57
N GLY A 16 63.57 12.13 -2.86
CA GLY A 16 62.21 11.92 -3.36
C GLY A 16 61.73 10.49 -3.22
N GLY A 17 60.41 10.36 -3.15
CA GLY A 17 59.67 9.11 -3.26
C GLY A 17 58.25 9.41 -3.72
N THR A 18 57.98 9.16 -5.00
CA THR A 18 56.67 9.23 -5.66
C THR A 18 55.78 8.03 -5.29
N HIS A 19 54.46 8.23 -5.46
CA HIS A 19 53.37 7.23 -5.43
C HIS A 19 53.00 6.70 -4.03
N HIS A 20 51.80 6.91 -3.51
CA HIS A 20 50.56 6.37 -4.06
C HIS A 20 49.33 7.10 -3.50
N ALA A 21 48.29 7.10 -4.32
CA ALA A 21 46.97 7.65 -4.14
C ALA A 21 46.43 7.69 -2.69
N ASP A 22 45.95 8.88 -2.34
CA ASP A 22 44.76 9.09 -1.52
C ASP A 22 43.64 8.17 -2.03
N GLN A 23 43.60 6.93 -1.50
CA GLN A 23 42.40 6.11 -1.54
C GLN A 23 41.48 6.72 -0.51
N GLY A 24 40.65 7.65 -0.97
CA GLY A 24 39.35 7.87 -0.36
C GLY A 24 38.70 6.50 -0.23
N ALA A 25 38.74 5.95 0.99
CA ALA A 25 37.91 4.84 1.37
C ALA A 25 36.48 5.36 1.26
N ASP A 26 35.91 5.17 0.08
CA ASP A 26 34.49 5.30 -0.17
C ASP A 26 33.86 4.18 0.64
N VAL A 27 33.52 4.45 1.91
CA VAL A 27 32.91 3.48 2.83
C VAL A 27 31.45 3.32 2.41
N PRO A 28 31.05 2.26 1.68
CA PRO A 28 29.65 2.07 1.29
C PRO A 28 28.87 1.34 2.40
N GLU A 29 29.52 0.98 3.52
CA GLU A 29 29.14 -0.22 4.27
C GLU A 29 28.06 0.00 5.35
N VAL A 30 27.89 1.22 5.86
CA VAL A 30 26.92 1.48 6.95
C VAL A 30 25.54 1.88 6.44
N SER A 31 25.47 2.65 5.35
CA SER A 31 24.18 3.10 4.80
C SER A 31 23.44 1.98 4.04
N GLU A 32 24.17 1.14 3.30
CA GLU A 32 23.56 0.02 2.58
C GLU A 32 23.03 -1.07 3.52
N THR A 33 23.71 -1.31 4.64
CA THR A 33 23.31 -2.34 5.62
C THR A 33 22.07 -1.94 6.43
N VAL A 34 21.90 -0.65 6.75
CA VAL A 34 20.71 -0.14 7.46
C VAL A 34 19.48 -0.13 6.54
N ASP A 35 19.61 0.39 5.32
CA ASP A 35 18.51 0.41 4.33
C ASP A 35 18.05 -1.02 3.96
N GLY A 36 18.99 -1.94 3.79
CA GLY A 36 18.68 -3.36 3.58
C GLY A 36 17.92 -4.00 4.73
N ARG A 37 18.28 -3.68 5.99
CA ARG A 37 17.60 -4.19 7.19
C ARG A 37 16.19 -3.63 7.35
N GLU A 38 15.99 -2.35 7.07
CA GLU A 38 14.67 -1.72 7.12
C GLU A 38 13.72 -2.28 6.05
N LYS A 39 14.22 -2.48 4.83
CA LYS A 39 13.48 -3.16 3.74
C LYS A 39 13.06 -4.57 4.14
N ALA A 40 13.99 -5.38 4.63
CA ALA A 40 13.70 -6.73 5.10
C ALA A 40 12.67 -6.76 6.24
N THR A 41 12.69 -5.78 7.14
CA THR A 41 11.70 -5.66 8.22
C THR A 41 10.30 -5.33 7.69
N ASN A 42 10.20 -4.40 6.74
CA ASN A 42 8.93 -4.08 6.08
C ASN A 42 8.37 -5.27 5.30
N GLU A 43 9.21 -6.02 4.59
CA GLU A 43 8.79 -7.23 3.87
C GLU A 43 8.24 -8.30 4.81
N ARG A 44 8.95 -8.56 5.93
CA ARG A 44 8.47 -9.49 6.97
C ARG A 44 7.12 -9.06 7.55
N LEU A 45 6.93 -7.76 7.77
CA LEU A 45 5.65 -7.23 8.25
C LEU A 45 4.53 -7.48 7.24
N VAL A 46 4.80 -7.28 5.94
CA VAL A 46 3.84 -7.56 4.87
C VAL A 46 3.50 -9.05 4.79
N PHE A 47 4.50 -9.94 4.88
CA PHE A 47 4.24 -11.38 4.88
C PHE A 47 3.42 -11.83 6.09
N PHE A 48 3.69 -11.27 7.28
CA PHE A 48 2.89 -11.52 8.47
C PHE A 48 1.44 -11.05 8.27
N SER A 49 1.25 -9.84 7.74
CA SER A 49 -0.09 -9.33 7.42
C SER A 49 -0.83 -10.21 6.41
N ASP A 50 -0.15 -10.71 5.38
CA ASP A 50 -0.73 -11.62 4.37
C ASP A 50 -1.22 -12.91 5.02
N ALA A 51 -0.44 -13.50 5.93
CA ALA A 51 -0.82 -14.71 6.65
C ALA A 51 -2.07 -14.50 7.51
N VAL A 52 -2.14 -13.39 8.26
CA VAL A 52 -3.31 -13.06 9.10
C VAL A 52 -4.56 -12.83 8.24
N VAL A 53 -4.44 -12.13 7.12
CA VAL A 53 -5.56 -11.91 6.20
C VAL A 53 -6.05 -13.23 5.60
N ALA A 54 -5.15 -14.11 5.18
CA ALA A 54 -5.50 -15.43 4.65
C ALA A 54 -6.29 -16.24 5.69
N ILE A 55 -5.83 -16.27 6.95
CA ILE A 55 -6.55 -16.92 8.04
C ILE A 55 -7.93 -16.30 8.23
N ALA A 56 -8.04 -14.96 8.28
CA ALA A 56 -9.33 -14.28 8.43
C ALA A 56 -10.33 -14.63 7.30
N LEU A 57 -9.88 -14.70 6.04
CA LEU A 57 -10.71 -15.12 4.92
C LEU A 57 -11.18 -16.58 5.07
N THR A 58 -10.32 -17.47 5.55
CA THR A 58 -10.71 -18.87 5.78
C THR A 58 -11.69 -19.02 6.95
N LEU A 59 -11.47 -18.30 8.05
CA LEU A 59 -12.39 -18.29 9.20
C LEU A 59 -13.75 -17.73 8.80
N LEU A 60 -13.79 -16.71 7.97
CA LEU A 60 -15.05 -16.17 7.43
C LEU A 60 -15.84 -17.24 6.68
N ALA A 61 -15.16 -18.09 5.91
CA ALA A 61 -15.81 -19.16 5.15
C ALA A 61 -16.38 -20.28 6.05
N LEU A 62 -15.85 -20.45 7.27
CA LEU A 62 -16.38 -21.41 8.23
C LEU A 62 -17.74 -20.97 8.82
N GLU A 63 -18.10 -19.70 8.67
CA GLU A 63 -19.36 -19.14 9.18
C GLU A 63 -20.52 -19.30 8.18
N LEU A 64 -20.32 -19.91 7.01
CA LEU A 64 -21.42 -20.15 6.07
C LEU A 64 -22.41 -21.18 6.63
N PRO A 65 -23.72 -20.89 6.58
CA PRO A 65 -24.73 -21.87 6.94
C PRO A 65 -24.71 -23.04 5.95
N VAL A 66 -24.69 -24.26 6.49
CA VAL A 66 -24.82 -25.48 5.70
C VAL A 66 -26.31 -25.84 5.64
N PRO A 67 -26.93 -25.88 4.44
CA PRO A 67 -28.34 -26.21 4.32
C PRO A 67 -28.56 -27.69 4.64
N HIS A 68 -29.52 -27.99 5.50
CA HIS A 68 -29.87 -29.34 5.92
C HIS A 68 -31.34 -29.63 5.62
N GLY A 69 -31.65 -30.88 5.29
CA GLY A 69 -33.00 -31.34 4.98
C GLY A 69 -33.06 -32.86 4.84
N ARG A 70 -34.26 -33.44 4.93
CA ARG A 70 -34.50 -34.89 4.79
C ARG A 70 -34.79 -35.30 3.34
N SER A 71 -34.90 -34.33 2.44
CA SER A 71 -35.13 -34.52 1.00
C SER A 71 -34.46 -33.39 0.20
N ASP A 72 -34.24 -33.61 -1.11
CA ASP A 72 -33.68 -32.59 -2.00
C ASP A 72 -34.50 -31.29 -2.02
N ALA A 73 -35.83 -31.40 -1.93
CA ALA A 73 -36.72 -30.25 -1.89
C ALA A 73 -36.54 -29.43 -0.61
N GLU A 74 -36.35 -30.07 0.54
CA GLU A 74 -36.08 -29.40 1.82
C GLU A 74 -34.71 -28.72 1.83
N VAL A 75 -33.67 -29.39 1.32
CA VAL A 75 -32.31 -28.81 1.20
C VAL A 75 -32.32 -27.58 0.30
N TRP A 76 -33.04 -27.64 -0.82
CA TRP A 76 -33.18 -26.51 -1.74
C TRP A 76 -33.99 -25.36 -1.13
N GLY A 77 -35.00 -25.67 -0.31
CA GLY A 77 -35.72 -24.67 0.49
C GLY A 77 -34.79 -23.94 1.45
N ALA A 78 -34.03 -24.68 2.27
CA ALA A 78 -33.07 -24.12 3.21
C ALA A 78 -31.98 -23.28 2.52
N PHE A 79 -31.49 -23.71 1.36
CA PHE A 79 -30.52 -22.93 0.58
C PHE A 79 -31.05 -21.56 0.17
N ARG A 80 -32.33 -21.47 -0.24
CA ARG A 80 -32.96 -20.19 -0.61
C ARG A 80 -33.18 -19.29 0.60
N GLU A 81 -33.49 -19.87 1.75
CA GLU A 81 -33.66 -19.14 3.00
C GLU A 81 -32.35 -18.46 3.43
N HIS A 82 -31.21 -19.15 3.28
CA HIS A 82 -29.87 -18.64 3.59
C HIS A 82 -29.23 -17.76 2.50
N LEU A 83 -29.93 -17.44 1.40
CA LEU A 83 -29.40 -16.55 0.35
C LEU A 83 -28.88 -15.21 0.89
N PRO A 84 -29.60 -14.50 1.79
CA PRO A 84 -29.10 -13.26 2.36
C PRO A 84 -27.78 -13.44 3.12
N ASP A 85 -27.62 -14.58 3.80
CA ASP A 85 -26.42 -14.90 4.58
C ASP A 85 -25.21 -15.10 3.66
N TYR A 86 -25.39 -15.83 2.56
CA TYR A 86 -24.35 -16.00 1.54
C TYR A 86 -23.95 -14.68 0.87
N VAL A 87 -24.90 -13.76 0.67
CA VAL A 87 -24.61 -12.42 0.14
C VAL A 87 -23.81 -11.60 1.16
N MET A 88 -24.15 -11.67 2.44
CA MET A 88 -23.42 -10.98 3.50
C MET A 88 -22.01 -11.54 3.67
N PHE A 89 -21.85 -12.87 3.61
CA PHE A 89 -20.54 -13.52 3.55
C PHE A 89 -19.71 -12.97 2.38
N LEU A 90 -20.27 -12.93 1.16
CA LEU A 90 -19.56 -12.47 -0.02
C LEU A 90 -19.17 -10.99 0.10
N LEU A 91 -20.04 -10.16 0.69
CA LEU A 91 -19.75 -8.77 0.99
C LEU A 91 -18.57 -8.64 1.96
N SER A 92 -18.57 -9.38 3.07
CA SER A 92 -17.47 -9.39 4.05
C SER A 92 -16.16 -9.87 3.43
N PHE A 93 -16.21 -10.92 2.61
CA PHE A 93 -15.05 -11.44 1.89
C PHE A 93 -14.47 -10.37 0.97
N ALA A 94 -15.31 -9.70 0.19
CA ALA A 94 -14.90 -8.65 -0.73
C ALA A 94 -14.34 -7.42 0.01
N VAL A 95 -14.92 -7.06 1.16
CA VAL A 95 -14.40 -6.00 2.04
C VAL A 95 -12.99 -6.32 2.54
N ILE A 96 -12.75 -7.52 3.09
CA ILE A 96 -11.41 -7.94 3.53
C ILE A 96 -10.43 -7.92 2.36
N ALA A 97 -10.82 -8.48 1.20
CA ALA A 97 -9.97 -8.51 0.02
C ALA A 97 -9.62 -7.09 -0.49
N ALA A 98 -10.58 -6.16 -0.47
CA ALA A 98 -10.35 -4.77 -0.87
C ALA A 98 -9.42 -4.01 0.11
N LEU A 99 -9.60 -4.23 1.42
CA LEU A 99 -8.74 -3.67 2.46
C LEU A 99 -7.31 -4.23 2.32
N TRP A 100 -7.17 -5.53 2.08
CA TRP A 100 -5.88 -6.17 1.83
C TRP A 100 -5.21 -5.65 0.56
N ALA A 101 -5.92 -5.55 -0.56
CA ALA A 101 -5.37 -5.01 -1.80
C ALA A 101 -4.88 -3.56 -1.62
N SER A 102 -5.64 -2.76 -0.86
CA SER A 102 -5.28 -1.38 -0.51
C SER A 102 -4.05 -1.32 0.40
N HIS A 103 -3.95 -2.22 1.38
CA HIS A 103 -2.78 -2.39 2.24
C HIS A 103 -1.53 -2.74 1.40
N LYS A 104 -1.62 -3.75 0.53
CA LYS A 104 -0.52 -4.13 -0.38
C LYS A 104 -0.10 -2.98 -1.29
N TRP A 105 -1.07 -2.26 -1.85
CA TRP A 105 -0.81 -1.10 -2.70
C TRP A 105 -0.06 0.01 -1.96
N LEU A 106 -0.40 0.25 -0.68
CA LEU A 106 0.27 1.22 0.19
C LEU A 106 1.68 0.76 0.52
N PHE A 107 1.87 -0.47 1.03
CA PHE A 107 3.16 -1.00 1.44
C PHE A 107 4.16 -1.11 0.27
N GLY A 108 3.69 -1.36 -0.95
CA GLY A 108 4.54 -1.30 -2.16
C GLY A 108 5.12 0.09 -2.46
N ARG A 109 4.59 1.15 -1.84
CA ARG A 109 5.05 2.55 -1.98
C ARG A 109 5.83 3.06 -0.78
N ILE A 110 5.96 2.27 0.29
CA ILE A 110 6.74 2.66 1.46
C ILE A 110 8.22 2.43 1.17
N GLY A 111 9.04 3.43 1.47
CA GLY A 111 10.49 3.45 1.27
C GLY A 111 11.28 3.30 2.57
N ALA A 112 10.70 3.69 3.72
CA ALA A 112 11.40 3.72 5.00
C ALA A 112 10.56 3.05 6.11
N PHE A 113 11.23 2.45 7.08
CA PHE A 113 10.57 1.83 8.24
C PHE A 113 10.13 2.88 9.27
N SER A 114 9.06 2.60 10.02
CA SER A 114 8.61 3.44 11.13
C SER A 114 7.94 2.62 12.24
N PRO A 115 8.37 2.73 13.51
CA PRO A 115 7.74 2.02 14.62
C PRO A 115 6.24 2.35 14.80
N ARG A 116 5.82 3.58 14.47
CA ARG A 116 4.40 3.95 14.51
C ARG A 116 3.58 3.24 13.42
N LEU A 117 4.19 2.99 12.26
CA LEU A 117 3.55 2.24 11.18
C LEU A 117 3.29 0.78 11.60
N LEU A 118 4.20 0.19 12.38
CA LEU A 118 4.02 -1.15 12.96
C LEU A 118 2.78 -1.21 13.85
N TRP A 119 2.61 -0.25 14.76
CA TRP A 119 1.44 -0.21 15.64
C TRP A 119 0.13 0.01 14.87
N LEU A 120 0.14 0.91 13.88
CA LEU A 120 -1.01 1.08 12.99
C LEU A 120 -1.32 -0.23 12.25
N ASN A 121 -0.29 -0.99 11.85
CA ASN A 121 -0.46 -2.29 11.21
C ASN A 121 -1.14 -3.30 12.13
N PHE A 122 -0.72 -3.38 13.38
CA PHE A 122 -1.40 -4.24 14.35
C PHE A 122 -2.85 -3.82 14.63
N THR A 123 -3.15 -2.52 14.69
CA THR A 123 -4.54 -2.05 14.80
C THR A 123 -5.38 -2.49 13.60
N TRP A 124 -4.83 -2.37 12.39
CA TRP A 124 -5.50 -2.84 11.18
C TRP A 124 -5.70 -4.37 11.18
N LEU A 125 -4.67 -5.12 11.58
CA LEU A 125 -4.74 -6.59 11.68
C LEU A 125 -5.75 -7.07 12.71
N LEU A 126 -5.85 -6.40 13.86
CA LEU A 126 -6.88 -6.66 14.85
C LEU A 126 -8.27 -6.48 14.24
N GLY A 127 -8.46 -5.39 13.49
CA GLY A 127 -9.69 -5.15 12.74
C GLY A 127 -10.03 -6.28 11.78
N ILE A 128 -9.08 -6.68 10.94
CA ILE A 128 -9.24 -7.81 9.99
C ILE A 128 -9.59 -9.11 10.72
N ALA A 129 -8.90 -9.44 11.81
CA ALA A 129 -9.14 -10.65 12.58
C ALA A 129 -10.53 -10.66 13.27
N LEU A 130 -11.11 -9.49 13.53
CA LEU A 130 -12.45 -9.35 14.11
C LEU A 130 -13.58 -9.39 13.07
N VAL A 131 -13.30 -9.18 11.78
CA VAL A 131 -14.34 -9.20 10.72
C VAL A 131 -15.10 -10.53 10.66
N PRO A 132 -14.46 -11.72 10.72
CA PRO A 132 -15.20 -13.00 10.71
C PRO A 132 -16.19 -13.11 11.86
N PHE A 133 -15.74 -12.80 13.08
CA PHE A 133 -16.61 -12.77 14.25
C PHE A 133 -17.76 -11.78 14.10
N ALA A 134 -17.48 -10.54 13.67
CA ALA A 134 -18.51 -9.54 13.47
C ALA A 134 -19.51 -9.93 12.37
N THR A 135 -19.06 -10.67 11.35
CA THR A 135 -19.94 -11.21 10.30
C THR A 135 -20.83 -12.29 10.88
N LYS A 136 -20.29 -13.24 11.65
CA LYS A 136 -21.09 -14.27 12.33
C LYS A 136 -22.20 -13.66 13.19
N VAL A 137 -21.86 -12.67 14.01
CA VAL A 137 -22.85 -11.95 14.85
C VAL A 137 -23.92 -11.24 14.02
N LEU A 138 -23.58 -10.81 12.79
CA LEU A 138 -24.53 -10.19 11.86
C LEU A 138 -25.45 -11.21 11.16
N LEU A 139 -24.96 -12.44 10.98
CA LEU A 139 -25.68 -13.56 10.36
C LEU A 139 -26.64 -14.26 11.34
N GLU A 140 -26.34 -14.23 12.65
CA GLU A 140 -27.30 -14.68 13.65
C GLU A 140 -28.57 -13.83 13.54
N ASP A 141 -29.72 -14.49 13.40
CA ASP A 141 -31.03 -13.87 13.17
C ASP A 141 -31.51 -13.15 14.44
N SER A 142 -30.86 -12.03 14.72
CA SER A 142 -31.01 -11.25 15.92
C SER A 142 -31.70 -9.94 15.57
N PRO A 143 -32.84 -9.62 16.21
CA PRO A 143 -33.52 -8.34 16.01
C PRO A 143 -32.73 -7.16 16.59
N TYR A 144 -31.58 -7.40 17.22
CA TYR A 144 -30.79 -6.38 17.88
C TYR A 144 -29.90 -5.62 16.91
N GLN A 145 -30.01 -4.30 16.98
CA GLN A 145 -29.22 -3.35 16.20
C GLN A 145 -27.71 -3.45 16.49
N ILE A 146 -27.34 -4.04 17.62
CA ILE A 146 -25.95 -4.19 18.07
C ILE A 146 -25.09 -4.98 17.08
N SER A 147 -25.67 -5.95 16.35
CA SER A 147 -24.93 -6.75 15.37
C SER A 147 -24.44 -5.89 14.19
N ALA A 148 -25.31 -5.03 13.67
CA ALA A 148 -24.96 -4.08 12.62
C ALA A 148 -23.99 -3.01 13.12
N VAL A 149 -24.17 -2.51 14.34
CA VAL A 149 -23.24 -1.54 14.95
C VAL A 149 -21.85 -2.16 15.10
N LEU A 150 -21.74 -3.39 15.61
CA LEU A 150 -20.49 -4.10 15.77
C LEU A 150 -19.78 -4.29 14.42
N TYR A 151 -20.50 -4.79 13.41
CA TYR A 151 -19.96 -4.98 12.07
C TYR A 151 -19.46 -3.67 11.46
N ALA A 152 -20.28 -2.62 11.50
CA ALA A 152 -19.92 -1.29 11.00
C ALA A 152 -18.71 -0.69 11.74
N ALA A 153 -18.64 -0.86 13.06
CA ALA A 153 -17.54 -0.37 13.88
C ALA A 153 -16.23 -1.10 13.57
N VAL A 154 -16.28 -2.43 13.40
CA VAL A 154 -15.09 -3.23 13.05
C VAL A 154 -14.60 -2.88 11.65
N VAL A 155 -15.48 -2.89 10.64
CA VAL A 155 -15.09 -2.58 9.25
C VAL A 155 -14.67 -1.12 9.10
N GLY A 156 -15.46 -0.18 9.65
CA GLY A 156 -15.15 1.24 9.63
C GLY A 156 -13.88 1.57 10.41
N GLY A 157 -13.67 0.95 11.57
CA GLY A 157 -12.43 1.08 12.35
C GLY A 157 -11.21 0.54 11.61
N THR A 158 -11.35 -0.58 10.91
CA THR A 158 -10.29 -1.14 10.06
C THR A 158 -9.94 -0.22 8.90
N GLY A 159 -10.94 0.33 8.22
CA GLY A 159 -10.75 1.36 7.18
C GLY A 159 -10.06 2.61 7.72
N LEU A 160 -10.47 3.07 8.91
CA LEU A 160 -9.86 4.21 9.59
C LEU A 160 -8.39 3.96 9.95
N ALA A 161 -8.04 2.76 10.40
CA ALA A 161 -6.65 2.38 10.66
C ALA A 161 -5.80 2.49 9.39
N LEU A 162 -6.31 2.01 8.25
CA LEU A 162 -5.62 2.11 6.96
C LEU A 162 -5.48 3.57 6.49
N ILE A 163 -6.52 4.41 6.66
CA ILE A 163 -6.45 5.84 6.36
C ILE A 163 -5.38 6.53 7.21
N ASN A 164 -5.27 6.17 8.50
CA ASN A 164 -4.23 6.71 9.38
C ASN A 164 -2.83 6.27 8.95
N MET A 165 -2.64 5.05 8.45
CA MET A 165 -1.36 4.64 7.84
C MET A 165 -1.00 5.52 6.65
N VAL A 166 -1.95 5.73 5.72
CA VAL A 166 -1.73 6.58 4.54
C VAL A 166 -1.33 7.98 4.98
N ARG A 167 -2.08 8.57 5.92
CA ARG A 167 -1.79 9.91 6.46
C ARG A 167 -0.42 9.96 7.13
N HIS A 168 -0.07 8.98 7.95
CA HIS A 168 1.22 8.89 8.62
C HIS A 168 2.37 8.82 7.60
N CYS A 169 2.28 7.96 6.59
CA CYS A 169 3.28 7.82 5.55
C CYS A 169 3.48 9.11 4.75
N ARG A 170 2.38 9.84 4.45
CA ARG A 170 2.41 11.14 3.77
C ARG A 170 3.09 12.22 4.60
N VAL A 171 2.67 12.38 5.86
CA VAL A 171 3.16 13.46 6.74
C VAL A 171 4.63 13.25 7.13
N ARG A 172 5.06 11.99 7.26
CA ARG A 172 6.42 11.63 7.67
C ARG A 172 7.37 11.39 6.49
N GLY A 173 6.90 11.54 5.25
CA GLY A 173 7.74 11.35 4.06
C GLY A 173 8.28 9.93 3.90
N LEU A 174 7.54 8.92 4.37
CA LEU A 174 7.98 7.50 4.33
C LEU A 174 7.78 6.85 2.95
N LEU A 175 7.27 7.60 1.99
CA LEU A 175 6.95 7.09 0.65
C LEU A 175 8.18 7.12 -0.26
N ARG A 176 8.28 6.16 -1.17
CA ARG A 176 9.35 6.10 -2.17
C ARG A 176 9.33 7.35 -3.07
N PRO A 177 10.50 7.87 -3.48
CA PRO A 177 10.60 8.94 -4.48
C PRO A 177 9.81 8.57 -5.74
N GLY A 178 9.04 9.51 -6.29
CA GLY A 178 8.16 9.27 -7.45
C GLY A 178 6.70 8.95 -7.11
N SER A 179 6.34 8.87 -5.83
CA SER A 179 4.94 8.77 -5.40
C SER A 179 4.23 10.12 -5.59
N ALA A 180 3.54 10.32 -6.73
CA ALA A 180 2.85 11.58 -7.03
C ALA A 180 1.83 11.93 -5.92
N PRO A 181 1.87 13.16 -5.34
CA PRO A 181 0.97 13.57 -4.27
C PRO A 181 -0.52 13.40 -4.61
N GLU A 182 -0.87 13.59 -5.88
CA GLU A 182 -2.25 13.46 -6.38
C GLU A 182 -2.76 12.02 -6.30
N ILE A 183 -1.92 11.04 -6.66
CA ILE A 183 -2.27 9.62 -6.59
C ILE A 183 -2.57 9.25 -5.13
N MET A 184 -1.74 9.74 -4.19
CA MET A 184 -1.92 9.45 -2.78
C MET A 184 -3.15 10.14 -2.18
N ARG A 185 -3.47 11.36 -2.63
CA ARG A 185 -4.71 12.06 -2.25
C ARG A 185 -5.94 11.32 -2.75
N ARG A 186 -5.95 10.91 -4.02
CA ARG A 186 -7.05 10.14 -4.62
C ARG A 186 -7.24 8.80 -3.92
N PHE A 187 -6.15 8.11 -3.60
CA PHE A 187 -6.18 6.87 -2.83
C PHE A 187 -6.76 7.09 -1.43
N GLN A 188 -6.37 8.15 -0.73
CA GLN A 188 -6.94 8.47 0.57
C GLN A 188 -8.45 8.75 0.48
N LEU A 189 -8.90 9.51 -0.53
CA LEU A 189 -10.34 9.75 -0.76
C LEU A 189 -11.10 8.46 -1.07
N PHE A 190 -10.52 7.60 -1.91
CA PHE A 190 -11.06 6.28 -2.24
C PHE A 190 -11.29 5.41 -1.01
N LEU A 191 -10.38 5.43 -0.03
CA LEU A 191 -10.55 4.73 1.25
C LEU A 191 -11.54 5.42 2.20
N THR A 192 -11.56 6.76 2.18
CA THR A 192 -12.38 7.56 3.09
C THR A 192 -13.86 7.38 2.83
N PHE A 193 -14.28 7.35 1.56
CA PHE A 193 -15.69 7.23 1.18
C PHE A 193 -16.41 6.00 1.79
N PRO A 194 -15.96 4.75 1.56
CA PRO A 194 -16.60 3.58 2.15
C PRO A 194 -16.45 3.55 3.67
N THR A 195 -15.33 4.00 4.22
CA THR A 195 -15.10 4.04 5.67
C THR A 195 -16.11 4.95 6.37
N VAL A 196 -16.31 6.17 5.84
CA VAL A 196 -17.29 7.12 6.37
C VAL A 196 -18.71 6.56 6.22
N ALA A 197 -19.03 5.91 5.09
CA ALA A 197 -20.34 5.29 4.91
C ALA A 197 -20.61 4.18 5.94
N PHE A 198 -19.63 3.32 6.27
CA PHE A 198 -19.77 2.33 7.34
C PHE A 198 -19.97 3.01 8.69
N LEU A 199 -19.18 4.02 9.05
CA LEU A 199 -19.32 4.70 10.34
C LEU A 199 -20.65 5.47 10.46
N LEU A 200 -21.08 6.15 9.40
CA LEU A 200 -22.38 6.83 9.35
C LEU A 200 -23.57 5.87 9.34
N SER A 201 -23.37 4.60 8.99
CA SER A 201 -24.43 3.60 9.09
C SER A 201 -24.77 3.21 10.53
N ILE A 202 -23.88 3.48 11.51
CA ILE A 202 -24.12 3.20 12.92
C ILE A 202 -25.38 3.90 13.43
N PRO A 203 -25.53 5.24 13.32
CA PRO A 203 -26.77 5.90 13.71
C PRO A 203 -27.97 5.47 12.84
N ILE A 204 -27.76 5.15 11.56
CA ILE A 204 -28.82 4.69 10.65
C ILE A 204 -29.37 3.31 11.09
N ALA A 205 -28.53 2.44 11.64
CA ALA A 205 -28.95 1.12 12.12
C ALA A 205 -30.00 1.20 13.23
N PHE A 206 -30.03 2.30 14.00
CA PHE A 206 -31.06 2.55 15.02
C PHE A 206 -32.43 2.90 14.42
N VAL A 207 -32.46 3.38 13.17
CA VAL A 207 -33.69 3.73 12.44
C VAL A 207 -34.14 2.58 11.54
N SER A 208 -33.20 1.95 10.81
CA SER A 208 -33.48 0.84 9.91
C SER A 208 -32.28 -0.10 9.76
N LEU A 209 -32.42 -1.31 10.31
CA LEU A 209 -31.41 -2.37 10.20
C LEU A 209 -31.21 -2.83 8.75
N SER A 210 -32.31 -3.05 8.02
CA SER A 210 -32.28 -3.47 6.62
C SER A 210 -31.67 -2.38 5.72
N GLY A 211 -32.01 -1.10 5.98
CA GLY A 211 -31.45 0.03 5.25
C GLY A 211 -29.93 0.12 5.38
N ALA A 212 -29.39 -0.12 6.57
CA ALA A 212 -27.94 -0.16 6.80
C ALA A 212 -27.27 -1.31 6.02
N LYS A 213 -27.82 -2.53 6.11
CA LYS A 213 -27.32 -3.72 5.42
C LYS A 213 -27.26 -3.53 3.89
N TYR A 214 -28.33 -3.06 3.27
CA TYR A 214 -28.37 -2.80 1.83
C TYR A 214 -27.49 -1.61 1.42
N GLY A 215 -27.40 -0.58 2.28
CA GLY A 215 -26.52 0.57 2.07
C GLY A 215 -25.05 0.16 1.92
N TRP A 216 -24.58 -0.80 2.72
CA TRP A 216 -23.20 -1.31 2.61
C TRP A 216 -22.93 -2.01 1.28
N ALA A 217 -23.86 -2.88 0.83
CA ALA A 217 -23.71 -3.57 -0.45
C ALA A 217 -23.64 -2.57 -1.62
N VAL A 218 -24.49 -1.53 -1.62
CA VAL A 218 -24.50 -0.48 -2.64
C VAL A 218 -23.20 0.33 -2.60
N VAL A 219 -22.82 0.85 -1.44
CA VAL A 219 -21.61 1.65 -1.27
C VAL A 219 -20.37 0.87 -1.70
N PHE A 220 -20.26 -0.39 -1.30
CA PHE A 220 -19.13 -1.24 -1.67
C PHE A 220 -19.09 -1.47 -3.18
N THR A 221 -20.23 -1.81 -3.79
CA THR A 221 -20.32 -2.03 -5.25
C THR A 221 -19.97 -0.76 -6.04
N LEU A 222 -20.49 0.40 -5.63
CA LEU A 222 -20.18 1.68 -6.25
C LEU A 222 -18.70 2.03 -6.11
N THR A 223 -18.10 1.78 -4.95
CA THR A 223 -16.68 2.06 -4.72
C THR A 223 -15.79 1.12 -5.54
N ALA A 224 -16.15 -0.17 -5.62
CA ALA A 224 -15.46 -1.16 -6.45
C ALA A 224 -15.55 -0.81 -7.95
N LEU A 225 -16.71 -0.36 -8.41
CA LEU A 225 -16.89 0.15 -9.77
C LEU A 225 -16.04 1.41 -9.98
N ALA A 226 -16.09 2.40 -9.08
CA ALA A 226 -15.28 3.61 -9.18
C ALA A 226 -13.77 3.30 -9.23
N ALA A 227 -13.30 2.29 -8.50
CA ALA A 227 -11.91 1.83 -8.56
C ALA A 227 -11.51 1.38 -9.98
N ARG A 228 -12.36 0.58 -10.64
CA ARG A 228 -12.13 0.07 -12.00
C ARG A 228 -12.07 1.18 -13.05
N TRP A 229 -12.80 2.27 -12.83
CA TRP A 229 -12.81 3.42 -13.72
C TRP A 229 -11.62 4.36 -13.45
N ALA A 230 -11.21 4.45 -12.19
CA ALA A 230 -10.07 5.27 -11.77
C ALA A 230 -8.71 4.74 -12.23
N THR A 231 -8.58 3.43 -12.44
CA THR A 231 -7.35 2.75 -12.87
C THR A 231 -7.26 2.56 -14.38
N ARG A 232 -8.19 3.10 -15.18
CA ARG A 232 -7.98 3.18 -16.63
C ARG A 232 -6.72 4.01 -16.87
N PRO A 233 -5.68 3.46 -17.52
CA PRO A 233 -4.50 4.23 -17.86
C PRO A 233 -4.98 5.41 -18.70
N GLY A 234 -4.90 6.62 -18.15
CA GLY A 234 -5.03 7.81 -18.96
C GLY A 234 -3.96 7.71 -20.03
N ALA A 235 -4.38 7.69 -21.30
CA ALA A 235 -3.48 7.73 -22.43
C ALA A 235 -2.48 8.87 -22.20
N GLU A 236 -1.20 8.52 -21.96
CA GLU A 236 -0.17 9.55 -21.98
C GLU A 236 -0.14 10.13 -23.40
N PRO A 237 -0.12 11.46 -23.55
CA PRO A 237 0.12 12.05 -24.84
C PRO A 237 1.53 11.65 -25.26
N VAL A 238 1.63 10.92 -26.37
CA VAL A 238 2.88 10.62 -27.05
C VAL A 238 3.60 11.95 -27.29
N ARG A 239 4.54 12.31 -26.40
CA ARG A 239 5.51 13.35 -26.67
C ARG A 239 6.54 12.74 -27.59
N GLU A 240 6.20 12.66 -28.87
CA GLU A 240 7.16 12.37 -29.90
C GLU A 240 8.15 13.53 -29.92
N ARG A 241 9.32 13.25 -29.37
CA ARG A 241 10.47 14.14 -29.29
C ARG A 241 10.93 14.37 -30.72
N SER A 242 10.40 15.39 -31.39
CA SER A 242 10.90 15.91 -32.66
C SER A 242 12.30 16.49 -32.45
N GLY A 243 13.28 15.60 -32.32
CA GLY A 243 14.71 15.89 -32.16
C GLY A 243 15.54 15.33 -33.31
N ASP A 244 14.95 15.09 -34.48
CA ASP A 244 15.65 14.55 -35.65
C ASP A 244 15.55 15.45 -36.90
N ARG A 245 15.90 16.73 -36.75
CA ARG A 245 16.14 17.63 -37.90
C ARG A 245 17.59 18.02 -38.11
N THR A 246 18.51 17.61 -37.25
CA THR A 246 19.91 18.06 -37.30
C THR A 246 20.87 17.09 -37.98
N ARG A 247 20.44 15.92 -38.46
CA ARG A 247 21.36 14.92 -39.04
C ARG A 247 21.32 14.75 -40.56
N ARG A 248 20.43 15.45 -41.28
CA ARG A 248 20.28 15.26 -42.74
C ARG A 248 20.97 16.29 -43.64
N SER A 249 21.62 17.33 -43.11
CA SER A 249 22.28 18.36 -43.94
C SER A 249 23.81 18.27 -44.02
N ALA A 250 24.47 17.33 -43.33
CA ALA A 250 25.93 17.24 -43.28
C ALA A 250 26.58 16.25 -44.28
N GLY A 251 25.87 15.88 -45.35
CA GLY A 251 26.27 14.77 -46.24
C GLY A 251 26.28 15.10 -47.73
N ALA A 252 26.76 16.27 -48.14
CA ALA A 252 27.00 16.57 -49.56
C ALA A 252 28.37 17.24 -49.74
N ARG A 253 29.43 16.43 -49.78
CA ARG A 253 30.77 16.83 -50.26
C ARG A 253 31.25 15.87 -51.35
N ARG A 254 31.26 16.36 -52.59
CA ARG A 254 32.22 16.09 -53.68
C ARG A 254 32.27 17.36 -54.55
N PRO A 255 33.33 17.68 -55.33
CA PRO A 255 34.40 16.81 -55.82
C PRO A 255 35.83 17.39 -55.68
N GLY A 256 36.85 16.56 -55.96
CA GLY A 256 38.25 17.01 -56.03
C GLY A 256 39.12 15.97 -56.72
N GLY A 257 39.00 15.86 -58.03
CA GLY A 257 39.86 15.03 -58.87
C GLY A 257 41.27 15.60 -58.94
N ARG A 258 42.27 14.79 -58.58
CA ARG A 258 43.70 15.11 -58.65
C ARG A 258 44.18 15.12 -60.10
N ARG A 259 44.98 16.14 -60.42
CA ARG A 259 45.84 16.24 -61.61
C ARG A 259 47.06 15.32 -61.46
N GLY A 260 47.39 14.55 -62.50
CA GLY A 260 48.78 14.12 -62.79
C GLY A 260 49.51 15.25 -63.55
N PRO A 261 50.84 15.34 -63.47
CA PRO A 261 51.69 14.48 -64.32
C PRO A 261 53.00 14.01 -63.68
N GLN A 262 53.42 12.80 -64.03
CA GLN A 262 54.78 12.36 -64.44
C GLN A 262 54.77 10.84 -64.65
#